data_AF-A0A924NE58-F1
#
_entry.id   AF-A0A924NE58-F1
#
_cell.length_a   1.000
_cell.length_b   1.000
_cell.length_c   1.000
_cell.angle_alpha   90.00
_cell.angle_beta   90.00
_cell.angle_gamma   90.00
#
_symmetry.space_group_name_H-M   'P 1'
#
loop_
_entity.id
_entity.type
_entity.pdbx_description
1 polymer ?
#
loop_
_entity_poly.entity_id
_entity_poly.type
_entity_poly.pdbx_seq_one_letter_code
_entity_poly.pdbx_strand_id
1 'polypeptide(L)'
;MTEPDLIARFAGANAAYYARTFAILQTRSGLALAFNPAAAVFGPLWAGMRGLSFLFFLLCFFDLVALTQVTSGVWGNTNGADLLRVAQLETTIASRRDEATEALANGNTQAAATATKLADNLQKAVDQSRSDTAKQAQGAGARVAGGISLLLLARLATGLFANSLYERRFGAWRGNQSLPHGAPAGRLMVTAALIAVIYGITLYALLAAAPPSWLTTFPADKALFSAVEGWLDAGFIALYEAGRGVFDGIRNAIRILVEAFEVVLVGTPWPVVMLVICTLAAQLAGARVAI
;
A
#
# COMPACT_ATOMS: atom_id res chain seq x y z
N MET A 1 -0.83 -24.01 38.22
CA MET A 1 -1.82 -23.80 37.13
C MET A 1 -1.35 -24.57 35.92
N THR A 2 -2.23 -25.32 35.27
CA THR A 2 -1.89 -26.02 34.04
C THR A 2 -1.82 -25.03 32.86
N GLU A 3 -1.15 -25.38 31.76
CA GLU A 3 -1.10 -24.52 30.57
C GLU A 3 -2.50 -24.17 30.01
N PRO A 4 -3.47 -25.11 29.93
CA PRO A 4 -4.85 -24.79 29.58
C PRO A 4 -5.50 -23.72 30.48
N ASP A 5 -5.22 -23.72 31.79
CA ASP A 5 -5.75 -22.71 32.72
C ASP A 5 -5.17 -21.32 32.44
N LEU A 6 -3.87 -21.26 32.08
CA LEU A 6 -3.21 -20.01 31.70
C LEU A 6 -3.77 -19.48 30.37
N ILE A 7 -3.99 -20.36 29.40
CA ILE A 7 -4.62 -19.98 28.12
C ILE A 7 -6.06 -19.52 28.34
N ALA A 8 -6.82 -20.14 29.24
CA ALA A 8 -8.17 -19.72 29.56
C ALA A 8 -8.21 -18.31 30.18
N ARG A 9 -7.30 -18.03 31.13
CA ARG A 9 -7.14 -16.68 31.69
C ARG A 9 -6.70 -15.66 30.63
N PHE A 10 -5.76 -16.02 29.76
CA PHE A 10 -5.25 -15.14 28.72
C PHE A 10 -6.26 -14.89 27.60
N ALA A 11 -6.94 -15.92 27.09
CA ALA A 11 -7.83 -15.79 25.95
C ALA A 11 -9.23 -15.31 26.34
N GLY A 12 -9.68 -15.63 27.56
CA GLY A 12 -11.05 -15.38 28.00
C GLY A 12 -12.06 -16.07 27.08
N ALA A 13 -12.83 -15.28 26.32
CA ALA A 13 -13.79 -15.81 25.36
C ALA A 13 -13.11 -16.74 24.32
N ASN A 14 -13.73 -17.89 24.07
CA ASN A 14 -13.24 -18.96 23.20
C ASN A 14 -11.92 -19.60 23.65
N ALA A 15 -11.64 -19.65 24.96
CA ALA A 15 -10.47 -20.29 25.54
C ALA A 15 -10.20 -21.71 24.98
N ALA A 16 -11.23 -22.55 24.88
CA ALA A 16 -11.10 -23.92 24.38
C ALA A 16 -10.60 -23.99 22.92
N TYR A 17 -10.97 -23.01 22.08
CA TYR A 17 -10.45 -22.90 20.72
C TYR A 17 -8.95 -22.60 20.74
N TYR A 18 -8.55 -21.56 21.47
CA TYR A 18 -7.14 -21.15 21.53
C TYR A 18 -6.25 -22.17 22.21
N ALA A 19 -6.75 -22.91 23.22
CA ALA A 19 -5.99 -23.99 23.85
C ALA A 19 -5.61 -25.08 22.83
N ARG A 20 -6.57 -25.51 21.98
CA ARG A 20 -6.30 -26.48 20.90
C ARG A 20 -5.37 -25.90 19.85
N THR A 21 -5.62 -24.68 19.41
CA THR A 21 -4.82 -24.05 18.36
C THR A 21 -3.38 -23.79 18.80
N PHE A 22 -3.16 -23.31 20.03
CA PHE A 22 -1.82 -23.07 20.56
C PHE A 22 -1.05 -24.37 20.72
N ALA A 23 -1.68 -25.46 21.18
CA ALA A 23 -1.02 -26.77 21.20
C ALA A 23 -0.57 -27.23 19.80
N ILE A 24 -1.37 -26.99 18.75
CA ILE A 24 -0.99 -27.29 17.36
C ILE A 24 0.17 -26.38 16.89
N LEU A 25 0.18 -25.12 17.29
CA LEU A 25 1.22 -24.16 16.90
C LEU A 25 2.56 -24.45 17.60
N GLN A 26 2.53 -24.81 18.89
CA GLN A 26 3.70 -25.09 19.70
C GLN A 26 4.38 -26.42 19.38
N THR A 27 3.64 -27.39 18.82
CA THR A 27 4.21 -28.69 18.40
C THR A 27 4.99 -28.62 17.10
N ARG A 28 4.91 -27.52 16.34
CA ARG A 28 5.62 -27.33 15.07
C ARG A 28 6.82 -26.38 15.27
N SER A 29 8.01 -26.79 14.84
CA SER A 29 9.15 -25.88 14.76
C SER A 29 9.02 -24.99 13.51
N GLY A 30 8.75 -23.70 13.70
CA GLY A 30 8.72 -22.70 12.62
C GLY A 30 7.38 -21.99 12.42
N LEU A 31 7.13 -21.53 11.18
CA LEU A 31 5.92 -20.78 10.81
C LEU A 31 4.70 -21.71 10.71
N ALA A 32 4.04 -21.95 11.84
CA ALA A 32 2.81 -22.73 11.89
C ALA A 32 1.61 -21.83 11.55
N LEU A 33 0.93 -22.14 10.44
CA LEU A 33 -0.29 -21.47 10.02
C LEU A 33 -1.50 -22.21 10.58
N ALA A 34 -2.39 -21.47 11.25
CA ALA A 34 -3.67 -21.96 11.72
C ALA A 34 -4.72 -20.90 11.42
N PHE A 35 -5.62 -21.21 10.49
CA PHE A 35 -6.61 -20.23 10.02
C PHE A 35 -7.59 -19.84 11.13
N ASN A 36 -7.75 -18.53 11.33
CA ASN A 36 -8.70 -17.93 12.27
C ASN A 36 -9.83 -17.24 11.49
N PRO A 37 -11.03 -17.84 11.42
CA PRO A 37 -12.15 -17.26 10.67
C PRO A 37 -12.65 -15.95 11.30
N ALA A 38 -12.64 -15.85 12.64
CA ALA A 38 -13.07 -14.62 13.31
C ALA A 38 -12.12 -13.45 12.99
N ALA A 39 -10.82 -13.70 12.96
CA ALA A 39 -9.84 -12.68 12.58
C ALA A 39 -9.94 -12.29 11.09
N ALA A 40 -10.22 -13.26 10.21
CA ALA A 40 -10.42 -13.00 8.78
C ALA A 40 -11.66 -12.14 8.50
N VAL A 41 -12.77 -12.38 9.21
CA VAL A 41 -14.02 -11.64 9.01
C VAL A 41 -13.98 -10.27 9.68
N PHE A 42 -13.57 -10.21 10.94
CA PHE A 42 -13.61 -8.98 11.74
C PHE A 42 -12.33 -8.14 11.67
N GLY A 43 -11.24 -8.67 11.10
CA GLY A 43 -10.00 -7.94 10.79
C GLY A 43 -9.51 -7.06 11.95
N PRO A 44 -9.50 -5.72 11.79
CA PRO A 44 -9.02 -4.80 12.82
C PRO A 44 -9.85 -4.89 14.11
N LEU A 45 -11.17 -5.10 14.03
CA LEU A 45 -12.01 -5.21 15.23
C LEU A 45 -11.58 -6.39 16.10
N TRP A 46 -11.27 -7.53 15.48
CA TRP A 46 -10.72 -8.69 16.19
C TRP A 46 -9.36 -8.38 16.81
N ALA A 47 -8.45 -7.76 16.04
CA ALA A 47 -7.11 -7.44 16.50
C ALA A 47 -7.11 -6.46 17.69
N GLY A 48 -7.90 -5.39 17.62
CA GLY A 48 -8.02 -4.41 18.69
C GLY A 48 -8.69 -4.98 19.94
N MET A 49 -9.79 -5.72 19.79
CA MET A 49 -10.44 -6.43 20.91
C MET A 49 -9.48 -7.38 21.63
N ARG A 50 -8.62 -8.08 20.89
CA ARG A 50 -7.61 -9.02 21.43
C ARG A 50 -6.34 -8.34 21.94
N GLY A 51 -6.24 -7.01 21.85
CA GLY A 51 -5.09 -6.24 22.37
C GLY A 51 -3.85 -6.28 21.48
N LEU A 52 -4.01 -6.64 20.20
CA LEU A 52 -2.96 -6.63 19.19
C LEU A 52 -2.93 -5.26 18.47
N SER A 53 -2.53 -4.21 19.19
CA SER A 53 -2.62 -2.81 18.71
C SER A 53 -1.89 -2.56 17.39
N PHE A 54 -0.70 -3.11 17.20
CA PHE A 54 0.03 -2.97 15.94
C PHE A 54 -0.73 -3.59 14.76
N LEU A 55 -1.24 -4.82 14.93
CA LEU A 55 -2.04 -5.49 13.91
C LEU A 55 -3.33 -4.71 13.63
N PHE A 56 -3.97 -4.15 14.66
CA PHE A 56 -5.13 -3.28 14.50
C PHE A 56 -4.83 -2.09 13.56
N PHE A 57 -3.79 -1.30 13.85
CA PHE A 57 -3.46 -0.14 13.02
C PHE A 57 -3.01 -0.53 11.61
N LEU A 58 -2.24 -1.62 11.48
CA LEU A 58 -1.82 -2.14 10.18
C LEU A 58 -3.02 -2.53 9.31
N LEU A 59 -4.01 -3.22 9.90
CA LEU A 59 -5.22 -3.60 9.17
C LEU A 59 -6.11 -2.41 8.85
N CYS A 60 -6.23 -1.44 9.76
CA CYS A 60 -6.91 -0.18 9.46
C CYS A 60 -6.23 0.54 8.28
N PHE A 61 -4.90 0.57 8.23
CA PHE A 61 -4.17 1.17 7.11
C PHE A 61 -4.51 0.50 5.78
N PHE A 62 -4.47 -0.84 5.70
CA PHE A 62 -4.85 -1.56 4.48
C PHE A 62 -6.32 -1.38 4.11
N ASP A 63 -7.22 -1.38 5.10
CA ASP A 63 -8.64 -1.10 4.89
C ASP A 63 -8.84 0.31 4.32
N LEU A 64 -8.11 1.31 4.82
CA LEU A 64 -8.17 2.68 4.31
C LEU A 64 -7.64 2.80 2.87
N VAL A 65 -6.51 2.17 2.54
CA VAL A 65 -5.97 2.14 1.17
C VAL A 65 -6.94 1.46 0.20
N ALA A 66 -7.59 0.39 0.64
CA ALA A 66 -8.59 -0.27 -0.18
C ALA A 66 -9.86 0.57 -0.33
N LEU A 67 -10.35 1.16 0.76
CA LEU A 67 -11.52 2.03 0.76
C LEU A 67 -11.31 3.22 -0.17
N THR A 68 -10.16 3.89 -0.15
CA THR A 68 -9.86 5.01 -1.06
C THR A 68 -9.85 4.59 -2.53
N GLN A 69 -9.33 3.40 -2.85
CA GLN A 69 -9.37 2.88 -4.22
C GLN A 69 -10.79 2.52 -4.67
N VAL A 70 -11.57 1.89 -3.79
CA VAL A 70 -12.97 1.54 -4.09
C VAL A 70 -13.81 2.79 -4.23
N THR A 71 -13.72 3.75 -3.30
CA THR A 71 -14.51 4.98 -3.36
C THR A 71 -14.14 5.82 -4.58
N SER A 72 -12.85 6.04 -4.84
CA SER A 72 -12.41 6.80 -6.02
C SER A 72 -12.75 6.10 -7.34
N GLY A 73 -12.85 4.77 -7.34
CA GLY A 73 -13.23 3.99 -8.51
C GLY A 73 -14.74 4.04 -8.78
N VAL A 74 -15.58 3.97 -7.73
CA VAL A 74 -17.04 3.99 -7.86
C VAL A 74 -17.60 5.39 -8.06
N TRP A 75 -17.08 6.39 -7.34
CA TRP A 75 -17.58 7.78 -7.38
C TRP A 75 -16.75 8.72 -8.27
N GLY A 76 -15.65 8.23 -8.85
CA GLY A 76 -14.61 9.09 -9.42
C GLY A 76 -13.86 9.86 -8.32
N ASN A 77 -12.78 10.57 -8.65
CA ASN A 77 -12.21 11.54 -7.70
C ASN A 77 -13.09 12.79 -7.66
N THR A 78 -14.31 12.66 -7.15
CA THR A 78 -15.21 13.78 -6.88
C THR A 78 -14.86 14.39 -5.53
N ASN A 79 -13.61 14.84 -5.36
CA ASN A 79 -13.34 15.86 -4.36
C ASN A 79 -14.22 17.05 -4.77
N GLY A 80 -15.34 17.29 -4.10
CA GLY A 80 -16.21 18.37 -4.55
C GLY A 80 -15.56 19.76 -4.36
N ALA A 81 -14.44 19.84 -3.62
CA ALA A 81 -13.51 20.95 -3.65
C ALA A 81 -12.93 21.24 -5.06
N ASP A 82 -12.64 20.22 -5.86
CA ASP A 82 -12.17 20.37 -7.24
C ASP A 82 -13.30 20.81 -8.17
N LEU A 83 -14.53 20.31 -7.97
CA LEU A 83 -15.72 20.77 -8.69
C LEU A 83 -16.02 22.26 -8.41
N LEU A 84 -15.96 22.68 -7.15
CA LEU A 84 -16.12 24.08 -6.75
C LEU A 84 -15.01 24.97 -7.33
N ARG A 85 -13.76 24.49 -7.34
CA ARG A 85 -12.64 25.21 -7.95
C ARG A 85 -12.82 25.38 -9.46
N VAL A 86 -13.26 24.34 -10.18
CA VAL A 86 -13.55 24.42 -11.62
C VAL A 86 -14.66 25.44 -11.90
N ALA A 87 -15.75 25.43 -11.11
CA ALA A 87 -16.83 26.41 -11.25
C ALA A 87 -16.36 27.87 -11.01
N GLN A 88 -15.49 28.09 -10.03
CA GLN A 88 -14.87 29.41 -9.78
C GLN A 88 -13.95 29.85 -10.93
N LEU A 89 -13.16 28.91 -11.49
CA LEU A 89 -12.31 29.17 -12.64
C LEU A 89 -13.13 29.53 -13.87
N GLU A 90 -14.23 28.82 -14.14
CA GLU A 90 -15.14 29.13 -15.25
C GLU A 90 -15.76 30.51 -15.12
N THR A 91 -16.17 30.90 -13.91
CA THR A 91 -16.68 32.25 -13.63
C THR A 91 -15.60 33.31 -13.89
N THR A 92 -14.36 33.04 -13.48
CA THR A 92 -13.22 33.94 -13.70
C THR A 92 -12.90 34.07 -15.19
N ILE A 93 -12.93 32.96 -15.95
CA ILE A 93 -12.71 32.94 -17.39
C ILE A 93 -13.76 33.79 -18.11
N ALA A 94 -15.04 33.66 -17.74
CA ALA A 94 -16.12 34.46 -18.31
C ALA A 94 -15.87 35.96 -18.11
N SER A 95 -15.60 36.38 -16.86
CA SER A 95 -15.30 37.77 -16.54
C SER A 95 -14.09 38.32 -17.33
N ARG A 96 -13.03 37.52 -17.52
CA ARG A 96 -11.86 37.94 -18.31
C ARG A 96 -12.15 38.05 -19.80
N ARG A 97 -13.09 37.27 -20.33
CA ARG A 97 -13.52 37.38 -21.73
C ARG A 97 -14.38 38.62 -21.95
N ASP A 98 -15.22 38.99 -20.99
CA ASP A 98 -16.00 40.22 -21.04
C ASP A 98 -15.07 41.46 -20.98
N GLU A 99 -14.09 41.48 -20.08
CA GLU A 99 -13.06 42.53 -20.03
C GLU A 99 -12.29 42.67 -21.36
N ALA A 100 -12.03 41.55 -22.05
CA ALA A 100 -11.34 41.55 -23.33
C ALA A 100 -12.19 42.17 -24.45
N THR A 101 -13.51 41.89 -24.48
CA THR A 101 -14.42 42.45 -25.48
C THR A 101 -14.64 43.95 -25.26
N GLU A 102 -14.76 44.40 -24.01
CA GLU A 102 -14.85 45.81 -23.65
C GLU A 102 -13.56 46.58 -23.97
N ALA A 103 -12.39 46.02 -23.68
CA ALA A 103 -11.12 46.63 -24.03
C ALA A 103 -10.93 46.79 -25.55
N LEU A 104 -11.42 45.82 -26.33
CA LEU A 104 -11.47 45.89 -27.80
C LEU A 104 -12.42 46.99 -28.29
N ALA A 105 -13.61 47.10 -27.70
CA ALA A 105 -14.59 48.14 -28.04
C ALA A 105 -14.04 49.55 -27.75
N ASN A 106 -13.23 49.70 -26.70
CA ASN A 106 -12.55 50.93 -26.32
C ASN A 106 -11.23 51.19 -27.08
N GLY A 107 -10.88 50.34 -28.06
CA GLY A 107 -9.67 50.50 -28.88
C GLY A 107 -8.35 50.12 -28.19
N ASN A 108 -8.38 49.58 -26.97
CA ASN A 108 -7.19 49.16 -26.23
C ASN A 108 -6.83 47.70 -26.52
N THR A 109 -6.18 47.49 -27.66
CA THR A 109 -5.79 46.17 -28.17
C THR A 109 -4.82 45.40 -27.26
N GLN A 110 -3.97 46.12 -26.50
CA GLN A 110 -3.00 45.50 -25.60
C GLN A 110 -3.64 44.96 -24.31
N ALA A 111 -4.60 45.68 -23.75
CA ALA A 111 -5.38 45.21 -22.60
C ALA A 111 -6.23 43.98 -22.99
N ALA A 112 -6.89 44.03 -24.15
CA ALA A 112 -7.66 42.90 -24.67
C ALA A 112 -6.79 41.65 -24.88
N ALA A 113 -5.61 41.78 -25.47
CA ALA A 113 -4.69 40.66 -25.69
C ALA A 113 -4.22 40.01 -24.37
N THR A 114 -4.01 40.81 -23.32
CA THR A 114 -3.60 40.32 -21.99
C THR A 114 -4.73 39.54 -21.31
N ALA A 115 -5.95 40.08 -21.33
CA ALA A 115 -7.13 39.45 -20.75
C ALA A 115 -7.46 38.12 -21.45
N THR A 116 -7.39 38.07 -22.78
CA THR A 116 -7.59 36.84 -23.56
C THR A 116 -6.54 35.79 -23.23
N LYS A 117 -5.25 36.14 -23.18
CA LYS A 117 -4.18 35.19 -22.82
C LYS A 117 -4.37 34.59 -21.42
N LEU A 118 -4.80 35.41 -20.46
CA LEU A 118 -5.09 34.93 -19.11
C LEU A 118 -6.28 33.96 -19.11
N ALA A 119 -7.36 34.31 -19.80
CA ALA A 119 -8.53 33.44 -19.95
C ALA A 119 -8.16 32.09 -20.60
N ASP A 120 -7.32 32.11 -21.64
CA ASP A 120 -6.88 30.90 -22.34
C ASP A 120 -5.98 30.01 -21.47
N ASN A 121 -5.12 30.61 -20.64
CA ASN A 121 -4.30 29.85 -19.69
C ASN A 121 -5.16 29.19 -18.60
N LEU A 122 -6.19 29.90 -18.10
CA LEU A 122 -7.15 29.35 -17.15
C LEU A 122 -8.01 28.25 -17.79
N GLN A 123 -8.42 28.43 -19.05
CA GLN A 123 -9.18 27.42 -19.80
C GLN A 123 -8.36 26.14 -19.99
N LYS A 124 -7.07 26.24 -20.35
CA LYS A 124 -6.17 25.08 -20.42
C LYS A 124 -6.09 24.33 -19.10
N ALA A 125 -6.08 25.02 -17.95
CA ALA A 125 -6.08 24.38 -16.65
C ALA A 125 -7.39 23.61 -16.37
N VAL A 126 -8.54 24.17 -16.76
CA VAL A 126 -9.85 23.50 -16.67
C VAL A 126 -9.91 22.28 -17.61
N ASP A 127 -9.47 22.42 -18.85
CA ASP A 127 -9.47 21.34 -19.84
C ASP A 127 -8.53 20.20 -19.42
N GLN A 128 -7.36 20.53 -18.86
CA GLN A 128 -6.44 19.56 -18.29
C GLN A 128 -7.11 18.78 -17.15
N SER A 129 -7.76 19.46 -16.21
CA SER A 129 -8.52 18.83 -15.11
C SER A 129 -9.63 17.90 -15.61
N ARG A 130 -10.35 18.30 -16.67
CA ARG A 130 -11.38 17.45 -17.32
C ARG A 130 -10.76 16.24 -18.00
N SER A 131 -9.61 16.40 -18.66
CA SER A 131 -8.88 15.29 -19.30
C SER A 131 -8.37 14.27 -18.27
N ASP A 132 -7.90 14.74 -17.12
CA ASP A 132 -7.42 13.87 -16.04
C ASP A 132 -8.57 13.12 -15.39
N THR A 133 -9.74 13.76 -15.27
CA THR A 133 -11.00 13.10 -14.86
C THR A 133 -11.40 12.00 -15.86
N ALA A 134 -11.30 12.26 -17.18
CA ALA A 134 -11.61 11.28 -18.21
C ALA A 134 -10.63 10.08 -18.21
N LYS A 135 -9.33 10.33 -18.04
CA LYS A 135 -8.32 9.25 -17.88
C LYS A 135 -8.59 8.42 -16.62
N GLN A 136 -9.00 9.06 -15.53
CA GLN A 136 -9.36 8.35 -14.30
C GLN A 136 -10.61 7.48 -14.47
N ALA A 137 -11.60 7.90 -15.26
CA ALA A 137 -12.77 7.10 -15.59
C ALA A 137 -12.39 5.79 -16.31
N GLN A 138 -11.39 5.84 -17.19
CA GLN A 138 -10.90 4.65 -17.91
C GLN A 138 -10.26 3.60 -16.97
N GLY A 139 -9.69 4.03 -15.84
CA GLY A 139 -9.10 3.14 -14.82
C GLY A 139 -10.00 2.84 -13.61
N ALA A 140 -11.27 3.23 -13.64
CA ALA A 140 -12.19 3.10 -12.51
C ALA A 140 -12.37 1.64 -12.07
N GLY A 141 -12.68 0.75 -13.02
CA GLY A 141 -12.89 -0.68 -12.74
C GLY A 141 -11.66 -1.36 -12.14
N ALA A 142 -10.47 -1.04 -12.65
CA ALA A 142 -9.21 -1.59 -12.15
C ALA A 142 -8.91 -1.15 -10.70
N ARG A 143 -9.23 0.11 -10.34
CA ARG A 143 -9.08 0.61 -8.96
C ARG A 143 -10.04 -0.07 -8.00
N VAL A 144 -11.31 -0.23 -8.38
CA VAL A 144 -12.30 -0.96 -7.57
C VAL A 144 -11.85 -2.41 -7.36
N ALA A 145 -11.48 -3.09 -8.45
CA ALA A 145 -11.01 -4.48 -8.37
C ALA A 145 -9.75 -4.58 -7.50
N GLY A 146 -8.77 -3.69 -7.68
CA GLY A 146 -7.55 -3.65 -6.87
C GLY A 146 -7.83 -3.42 -5.38
N GLY A 147 -8.73 -2.50 -5.03
CA GLY A 147 -9.14 -2.26 -3.65
C GLY A 147 -9.84 -3.46 -3.01
N ILE A 148 -10.78 -4.10 -3.72
CA ILE A 148 -11.45 -5.32 -3.24
C ILE A 148 -10.44 -6.45 -3.08
N SER A 149 -9.56 -6.67 -4.06
CA SER A 149 -8.50 -7.67 -3.99
C SER A 149 -7.58 -7.44 -2.79
N LEU A 150 -7.19 -6.19 -2.53
CA LEU A 150 -6.38 -5.84 -1.36
C LEU A 150 -7.08 -6.17 -0.05
N LEU A 151 -8.38 -5.87 0.09
CA LEU A 151 -9.17 -6.24 1.28
C LEU A 151 -9.20 -7.75 1.48
N LEU A 152 -9.50 -8.51 0.42
CA LEU A 152 -9.58 -9.96 0.49
C LEU A 152 -8.23 -10.57 0.87
N LEU A 153 -7.13 -10.11 0.26
CA LEU A 153 -5.78 -10.56 0.59
C LEU A 153 -5.42 -10.21 2.03
N ALA A 154 -5.74 -8.99 2.50
CA ALA A 154 -5.51 -8.59 3.87
C ALA A 154 -6.31 -9.44 4.87
N ARG A 155 -7.59 -9.78 4.56
CA ARG A 155 -8.42 -10.67 5.39
C ARG A 155 -7.88 -12.08 5.42
N LEU A 156 -7.48 -12.63 4.27
CA LEU A 156 -6.87 -13.97 4.19
C LEU A 156 -5.57 -14.03 4.98
N ALA A 157 -4.67 -13.06 4.78
CA ALA A 157 -3.43 -12.96 5.53
C ALA A 157 -3.68 -12.85 7.04
N THR A 158 -4.63 -12.00 7.44
CA THR A 158 -5.03 -11.89 8.86
C THR A 158 -5.51 -13.22 9.40
N GLY A 159 -6.40 -13.92 8.68
CA GLY A 159 -6.87 -15.24 9.07
C GLY A 159 -5.74 -16.25 9.26
N LEU A 160 -4.76 -16.26 8.35
CA LEU A 160 -3.63 -17.21 8.39
C LEU A 160 -2.65 -16.93 9.54
N PHE A 161 -2.34 -15.66 9.83
CA PHE A 161 -1.33 -15.28 10.82
C PHE A 161 -1.88 -14.92 12.19
N ALA A 162 -3.18 -14.67 12.34
CA ALA A 162 -3.81 -14.21 13.58
C ALA A 162 -3.50 -15.10 14.78
N ASN A 163 -3.64 -16.41 14.63
CA ASN A 163 -3.40 -17.35 15.73
C ASN A 163 -1.93 -17.38 16.13
N SER A 164 -1.00 -17.34 15.18
CA SER A 164 0.45 -17.31 15.45
C SER A 164 0.86 -16.01 16.13
N LEU A 165 0.30 -14.87 15.72
CA LEU A 165 0.50 -13.57 16.37
C LEU A 165 -0.06 -13.55 17.80
N TYR A 166 -1.22 -14.16 18.02
CA TYR A 166 -1.86 -14.23 19.33
C TYR A 166 -1.16 -15.21 20.27
N GLU A 167 -0.60 -16.30 19.74
CA GLU A 167 0.24 -17.26 20.47
C GLU A 167 1.56 -16.61 20.94
N ARG A 168 2.23 -15.84 20.06
CA ARG A 168 3.41 -15.04 20.47
C ARG A 168 3.06 -14.06 21.58
N ARG A 169 1.88 -13.42 21.49
CA ARG A 169 1.39 -12.53 22.54
C ARG A 169 1.13 -13.27 23.84
N PHE A 170 0.58 -14.49 23.79
CA PHE A 170 0.44 -15.36 24.96
C PHE A 170 1.81 -15.65 25.58
N GLY A 171 2.81 -15.99 24.76
CA GLY A 171 4.20 -16.19 25.19
C GLY A 171 4.76 -14.99 25.97
N ALA A 172 4.60 -13.77 25.44
CA ALA A 172 5.01 -12.55 26.12
C ALA A 172 4.21 -12.29 27.42
N TRP A 173 2.90 -12.54 27.40
CA TRP A 173 2.03 -12.39 28.58
C TRP A 173 2.38 -13.38 29.70
N ARG A 174 2.85 -14.60 29.38
CA ARG A 174 3.34 -15.55 30.39
C ARG A 174 4.52 -14.98 31.18
N GLY A 175 5.41 -14.24 30.52
CA GLY A 175 6.53 -13.55 31.17
C GLY A 175 6.11 -12.28 31.91
N ASN A 176 5.11 -11.56 31.39
CA ASN A 176 4.56 -10.36 32.03
C ASN A 176 3.02 -10.34 31.99
N GLN A 177 2.40 -10.72 33.11
CA GLN A 177 0.94 -10.83 33.22
C GLN A 177 0.21 -9.48 33.29
N SER A 178 0.94 -8.36 33.36
CA SER A 178 0.34 -7.02 33.27
C SER A 178 -0.11 -6.65 31.85
N LEU A 179 0.36 -7.41 30.84
CA LEU A 179 0.02 -7.14 29.45
C LEU A 179 -1.49 -7.32 29.19
N PRO A 180 -2.08 -6.52 28.27
CA PRO A 180 -3.47 -6.68 27.86
C PRO A 180 -3.73 -8.10 27.35
N HIS A 181 -4.74 -8.73 27.92
CA HIS A 181 -5.17 -10.08 27.57
C HIS A 181 -6.70 -10.13 27.48
N GLY A 182 -7.23 -11.25 26.99
CA GLY A 182 -8.65 -11.51 26.85
C GLY A 182 -9.30 -10.72 25.73
N ALA A 183 -10.64 -10.68 25.79
CA ALA A 183 -11.49 -9.93 24.89
C ALA A 183 -12.58 -9.17 25.71
N PRO A 184 -12.19 -8.24 26.59
CA PRO A 184 -13.16 -7.53 27.42
C PRO A 184 -14.05 -6.60 26.59
N ALA A 185 -15.33 -6.51 26.96
CA ALA A 185 -16.33 -5.71 26.26
C ALA A 185 -15.92 -4.22 26.12
N GLY A 186 -15.30 -3.64 27.15
CA GLY A 186 -14.81 -2.26 27.08
C GLY A 186 -13.78 -2.03 25.96
N ARG A 187 -12.87 -2.98 25.72
CA ARG A 187 -11.90 -2.86 24.62
C ARG A 187 -12.54 -3.06 23.26
N LEU A 188 -13.53 -3.95 23.17
CA LEU A 188 -14.35 -4.09 21.97
C LEU A 188 -15.04 -2.77 21.62
N MET A 189 -15.68 -2.12 22.60
CA MET A 189 -16.35 -0.83 22.42
C MET A 189 -15.39 0.28 21.97
N VAL A 190 -14.23 0.41 22.63
CA VAL A 190 -13.21 1.41 22.26
C VAL A 190 -12.67 1.13 20.85
N THR A 191 -12.39 -0.14 20.53
CA THR A 191 -11.92 -0.52 19.19
C THR A 191 -12.97 -0.19 18.12
N ALA A 192 -14.24 -0.52 18.37
CA ALA A 192 -15.34 -0.21 17.46
C ALA A 192 -15.51 1.31 17.28
N ALA A 193 -15.44 2.08 18.37
CA ALA A 193 -15.49 3.54 18.31
C ALA A 193 -14.32 4.13 17.52
N LEU A 194 -13.10 3.62 17.70
CA LEU A 194 -11.94 4.03 16.92
C LEU A 194 -12.12 3.72 15.44
N ILE A 195 -12.58 2.52 15.07
CA ILE A 195 -12.88 2.18 13.68
C ILE A 195 -13.93 3.12 13.10
N ALA A 196 -15.01 3.39 13.84
CA ALA A 196 -16.07 4.28 13.40
C ALA A 196 -15.56 5.71 13.16
N VAL A 197 -14.70 6.22 14.05
CA VAL A 197 -14.08 7.55 13.88
C VAL A 197 -13.12 7.56 12.69
N ILE A 198 -12.20 6.60 12.60
CA ILE A 198 -11.21 6.54 11.52
C ILE A 198 -11.91 6.41 10.17
N TYR A 199 -12.79 5.42 10.02
CA TYR A 199 -13.45 5.15 8.73
C TYR A 199 -14.49 6.21 8.42
N GLY A 200 -15.21 6.70 9.43
CA GLY A 200 -16.20 7.76 9.28
C GLY A 200 -15.56 9.07 8.80
N ILE A 201 -14.46 9.49 9.42
CA ILE A 201 -13.73 10.70 8.99
C ILE A 201 -13.16 10.52 7.59
N THR A 202 -12.54 9.38 7.28
CA THR A 202 -11.98 9.14 5.95
C THR A 202 -13.06 9.09 4.87
N LEU A 203 -14.18 8.39 5.11
CA LEU A 203 -15.30 8.35 4.17
C LEU A 203 -15.94 9.72 4.01
N TYR A 204 -16.09 10.49 5.09
CA TYR A 204 -16.56 11.87 5.01
C TYR A 204 -15.61 12.74 4.17
N ALA A 205 -14.30 12.63 4.38
CA ALA A 205 -13.31 13.35 3.59
C ALA A 205 -13.37 13.01 2.09
N LEU A 206 -13.64 11.74 1.77
CA LEU A 206 -13.68 11.24 0.39
C LEU A 206 -15.00 11.47 -0.34
N LEU A 207 -16.13 11.48 0.39
CA LEU A 207 -17.47 11.53 -0.20
C LEU A 207 -18.14 12.90 -0.03
N ALA A 208 -17.65 13.77 0.85
CA ALA A 208 -18.22 15.11 1.01
C ALA A 208 -17.96 15.99 -0.22
N ALA A 209 -19.01 16.69 -0.68
CA ALA A 209 -18.90 17.65 -1.76
C ALA A 209 -18.09 18.90 -1.39
N ALA A 210 -17.99 19.25 -0.11
CA ALA A 210 -17.16 20.36 0.35
C ALA A 210 -16.66 20.05 1.77
N PRO A 211 -15.63 19.18 1.91
CA PRO A 211 -15.08 18.90 3.22
C PRO A 211 -14.49 20.20 3.81
N PRO A 212 -14.60 20.41 5.14
CA PRO A 212 -14.02 21.57 5.80
C PRO A 212 -12.52 21.69 5.51
N SER A 213 -12.01 22.90 5.34
CA SER A 213 -10.62 23.16 4.94
C SER A 213 -9.59 22.60 5.93
N TRP A 214 -9.90 22.54 7.22
CA TRP A 214 -9.03 21.94 8.24
C TRP A 214 -8.85 20.42 8.09
N LEU A 215 -9.75 19.75 7.35
CA LEU A 215 -9.69 18.31 7.10
C LEU A 215 -8.82 17.97 5.88
N THR A 216 -8.84 18.83 4.87
CA THR A 216 -8.13 18.64 3.59
C THR A 216 -6.79 19.37 3.52
N THR A 217 -6.61 20.41 4.32
CA THR A 217 -5.32 21.10 4.43
C THR A 217 -4.49 20.36 5.46
N PHE A 218 -3.52 19.57 5.00
CA PHE A 218 -2.53 18.97 5.88
C PHE A 218 -1.86 20.10 6.69
N PRO A 219 -1.78 20.01 8.03
CA PRO A 219 -1.01 20.95 8.83
C PRO A 219 0.47 20.72 8.53
N ALA A 220 0.94 21.31 7.42
CA ALA A 220 2.31 21.24 6.96
C ALA A 220 3.17 22.15 7.83
N ASP A 221 3.40 21.74 9.08
CA ASP A 221 4.54 22.23 9.81
C ASP A 221 5.78 21.69 9.08
N LYS A 222 6.43 22.57 8.30
CA LYS A 222 7.61 22.23 7.49
C LYS A 222 8.70 21.55 8.33
N ALA A 223 8.74 21.83 9.64
CA ALA A 223 9.67 21.19 10.57
C ALA A 223 9.38 19.68 10.74
N LEU A 224 8.11 19.29 10.83
CA LEU A 224 7.70 17.88 10.96
C LEU A 224 8.01 17.08 9.69
N PHE A 225 7.72 17.66 8.52
CA PHE A 225 8.03 17.03 7.24
C PHE A 225 9.54 16.83 7.05
N SER A 226 10.32 17.87 7.28
CA SER A 226 11.80 17.80 7.18
C SER A 226 12.41 16.83 8.20
N ALA A 227 11.85 16.73 9.40
CA ALA A 227 12.32 15.77 10.40
C ALA A 227 12.06 14.31 9.99
N VAL A 228 10.90 14.03 9.39
CA VAL A 228 10.56 12.68 8.89
C VAL A 228 11.40 12.32 7.66
N GLU A 229 11.62 13.27 6.76
CA GLU A 229 12.48 13.11 5.58
C GLU A 229 13.92 12.80 6.00
N GLY A 230 14.47 13.56 6.95
CA GLY A 230 15.80 13.32 7.51
C GLY A 230 15.93 11.98 8.23
N TRP A 231 14.89 11.55 8.96
CA TRP A 231 14.89 10.21 9.59
C TRP A 231 14.84 9.08 8.56
N LEU A 232 14.05 9.24 7.49
CA LEU A 232 13.91 8.25 6.42
C LEU A 232 15.20 8.10 5.63
N ASP A 233 15.82 9.22 5.24
CA ASP A 233 17.12 9.23 4.55
C ASP A 233 18.22 8.59 5.41
N ALA A 234 18.27 8.94 6.70
CA ALA A 234 19.20 8.32 7.64
C ALA A 234 18.96 6.81 7.78
N GLY A 235 17.70 6.38 7.80
CA GLY A 235 17.31 4.96 7.81
C GLY A 235 17.76 4.21 6.55
N PHE A 236 17.59 4.80 5.36
CA PHE A 236 18.06 4.22 4.10
C PHE A 236 19.58 4.14 4.02
N ILE A 237 20.29 5.17 4.49
CA ILE A 237 21.76 5.16 4.55
C ILE A 237 22.24 4.06 5.51
N ALA A 238 21.65 3.96 6.71
CA ALA A 238 22.01 2.93 7.68
C ALA A 238 21.74 1.51 7.16
N LEU A 239 20.63 1.31 6.44
CA LEU A 239 20.30 0.03 5.79
C LEU A 239 21.29 -0.30 4.65
N TYR A 240 21.65 0.70 3.85
CA TYR A 240 22.63 0.55 2.77
C TYR A 240 24.02 0.21 3.32
N GLU A 241 24.48 0.89 4.36
CA GLU A 241 25.76 0.64 5.01
C GLU A 241 25.81 -0.74 5.68
N ALA A 242 24.75 -1.10 6.43
CA ALA A 242 24.64 -2.42 7.05
C ALA A 242 24.57 -3.56 6.02
N GLY A 243 23.94 -3.31 4.87
CA GLY A 243 23.81 -4.28 3.77
C GLY A 243 25.00 -4.30 2.81
N ARG A 244 25.89 -3.30 2.85
CA ARG A 244 26.95 -3.07 1.85
C ARG A 244 27.81 -4.30 1.62
N GLY A 245 28.28 -4.95 2.69
CA GLY A 245 29.12 -6.14 2.59
C GLY A 245 28.41 -7.32 1.91
N VAL A 246 27.10 -7.48 2.11
CA VAL A 246 26.31 -8.54 1.48
C VAL A 246 26.09 -8.23 0.00
N PHE A 247 25.72 -6.99 -0.34
CA PHE A 247 25.50 -6.59 -1.72
C PHE A 247 26.78 -6.61 -2.56
N ASP A 248 27.90 -6.17 -1.99
CA ASP A 248 29.20 -6.22 -2.65
C ASP A 248 29.68 -7.67 -2.79
N GLY A 249 29.42 -8.54 -1.80
CA GLY A 249 29.68 -9.98 -1.90
C GLY A 249 28.93 -10.64 -3.06
N ILE A 250 27.63 -10.35 -3.20
CA ILE A 250 26.81 -10.86 -4.30
C ILE A 250 27.32 -10.32 -5.65
N ARG A 251 27.60 -9.01 -5.74
CA ARG A 251 28.13 -8.38 -6.96
C ARG A 251 29.46 -9.01 -7.36
N ASN A 252 30.37 -9.21 -6.42
CA ASN A 252 31.67 -9.83 -6.68
C ASN A 252 31.52 -11.29 -7.11
N ALA A 253 30.64 -12.06 -6.49
CA ALA A 253 30.38 -13.44 -6.89
C ALA A 253 29.85 -13.52 -8.34
N ILE A 254 28.90 -12.65 -8.71
CA ILE A 254 28.40 -12.55 -10.08
C ILE A 254 29.53 -12.16 -11.03
N ARG A 255 30.34 -11.17 -10.67
CA ARG A 255 31.45 -10.71 -11.50
C ARG A 255 32.46 -11.82 -11.76
N ILE A 256 32.86 -12.57 -10.73
CA ILE A 256 33.76 -13.73 -10.85
C ILE A 256 33.17 -14.78 -11.78
N LEU A 257 31.88 -15.08 -11.65
CA LEU A 257 31.21 -16.04 -12.52
C LEU A 257 31.20 -15.56 -13.97
N VAL A 258 30.85 -14.30 -14.23
CA VAL A 258 30.83 -13.73 -15.59
C VAL A 258 32.22 -13.72 -16.20
N GLU A 259 33.24 -13.29 -15.45
CA GLU A 259 34.63 -13.29 -15.91
C GLU A 259 35.13 -14.71 -16.20
N ALA A 260 34.77 -15.71 -15.39
CA ALA A 260 35.08 -17.11 -15.66
C ALA A 260 34.41 -17.61 -16.96
N PHE A 261 33.14 -17.26 -17.18
CA PHE A 261 32.44 -17.59 -18.43
C PHE A 261 33.04 -16.89 -19.64
N GLU A 262 33.44 -15.62 -19.50
CA GLU A 262 34.12 -14.88 -20.56
C GLU A 262 35.45 -15.54 -20.92
N VAL A 263 36.26 -15.91 -19.93
CA VAL A 263 37.54 -16.60 -20.16
C VAL A 263 37.33 -17.95 -20.84
N VAL A 264 36.35 -18.74 -20.40
CA VAL A 264 36.10 -20.07 -20.96
C VAL A 264 35.50 -19.99 -22.37
N LEU A 265 34.59 -19.05 -22.64
CA LEU A 265 33.87 -18.99 -23.92
C LEU A 265 34.59 -18.14 -24.98
N VAL A 266 35.23 -17.05 -24.58
CA VAL A 266 35.95 -16.14 -25.48
C VAL A 266 37.42 -16.53 -25.60
N GLY A 267 38.02 -17.05 -24.52
CA GLY A 267 39.42 -17.48 -24.51
C GLY A 267 39.66 -18.79 -25.25
N THR A 268 38.65 -19.63 -25.46
CA THR A 268 38.78 -20.82 -26.31
C THR A 268 38.78 -20.42 -27.78
N PRO A 269 39.81 -20.82 -28.57
CA PRO A 269 39.82 -20.57 -30.01
C PRO A 269 38.55 -21.13 -30.67
N TRP A 270 37.92 -20.33 -31.53
CA TRP A 270 36.67 -20.69 -32.20
C TRP A 270 36.67 -22.08 -32.88
N PRO A 271 37.79 -22.61 -33.42
CA PRO A 271 37.77 -23.96 -34.01
C PRO A 271 37.50 -25.06 -32.98
N VAL A 272 37.98 -24.88 -31.74
CA VAL A 272 37.78 -25.84 -30.65
C VAL A 272 36.32 -25.82 -30.20
N VAL A 273 35.76 -24.63 -30.02
CA VAL A 273 34.33 -24.46 -29.69
C VAL A 273 33.45 -25.07 -30.78
N MET A 274 33.76 -24.79 -32.05
CA MET A 274 33.03 -25.34 -33.19
C MET A 274 33.11 -26.87 -33.24
N LEU A 275 34.28 -27.46 -32.97
CA LEU A 275 34.45 -28.92 -32.93
C LEU A 275 33.63 -29.57 -31.80
N VAL A 276 33.59 -28.96 -30.61
CA VAL A 276 32.75 -29.42 -29.50
C VAL A 276 31.26 -29.30 -29.86
N ILE A 277 30.84 -28.20 -30.49
CA ILE A 277 29.46 -28.04 -30.96
C ILE A 277 29.09 -29.08 -32.01
N CYS A 278 29.93 -29.31 -33.03
CA CYS A 278 29.68 -30.30 -34.07
C CYS A 278 29.62 -31.73 -33.52
N THR A 279 30.49 -32.08 -32.57
CA THR A 279 30.50 -33.41 -31.94
C THR A 279 29.29 -33.62 -31.04
N LEU A 280 28.91 -32.62 -30.23
CA LEU A 280 27.68 -32.67 -29.44
C LEU A 280 26.43 -32.71 -30.33
N ALA A 281 26.39 -31.93 -31.42
CA ALA A 281 25.30 -31.95 -32.38
C ALA A 281 25.17 -33.33 -33.05
N ALA A 282 26.28 -33.96 -33.43
CA ALA A 282 26.27 -35.31 -33.99
C ALA A 282 25.79 -36.37 -32.97
N GLN A 283 26.18 -36.22 -31.69
CA GLN A 283 25.71 -37.11 -30.62
C GLN A 283 24.22 -36.91 -30.31
N LEU A 284 23.74 -35.67 -30.29
CA LEU A 284 22.35 -35.33 -30.00
C LEU A 284 21.40 -35.60 -31.17
N ALA A 285 21.87 -35.45 -32.42
CA ALA A 285 21.10 -35.81 -33.61
C ALA A 285 20.89 -37.33 -33.73
N GLY A 286 21.79 -38.13 -33.15
CA GLY A 286 21.82 -39.59 -33.28
C GLY A 286 22.11 -40.03 -34.73
N ALA A 287 22.68 -41.22 -34.91
CA ALA A 287 22.91 -41.78 -36.24
C ALA A 287 21.60 -42.25 -36.87
N ARG A 288 20.74 -41.31 -37.30
CA ARG A 288 19.65 -41.61 -38.23
C ARG A 288 20.19 -41.45 -39.64
N VAL A 289 20.74 -42.54 -40.18
CA VAL A 289 20.98 -42.69 -41.62
C VAL A 289 19.61 -42.59 -42.29
N ALA A 290 19.38 -41.51 -43.04
CA ALA A 290 18.31 -41.47 -44.02
C ALA A 290 18.63 -42.50 -45.10
N ILE A 291 17.70 -43.44 -45.31
CA ILE A 291 17.67 -44.31 -46.49
C ILE A 291 17.30 -43.45 -47.70
#